data_AF-A0A2C6MIN2-F1
#
_entry.id   AF-A0A2C6MIN2-F1
#
_cell.length_a   1.000
_cell.length_b   1.000
_cell.length_c   1.000
_cell.angle_alpha   90.00
_cell.angle_beta   90.00
_cell.angle_gamma   90.00
#
_symmetry.space_group_name_H-M   'P 1'
#
loop_
_entity.id
_entity.type
_entity.pdbx_description
1 polymer ?
#
loop_
_entity_poly.entity_id
_entity_poly.type
_entity_poly.pdbx_seq_one_letter_code
_entity_poly.pdbx_strand_id
1 'polypeptide(L)'
;MDLSKVDAELRRKTRAAAAESFSKYRHREEPAPPPPGATVTFLGTGGNPEAVLSQVPRTAGFVLVVNGLRLYVDPGPGAVVRAQEAGIDLGALDGIFISHGHLDHYAGAEAVIEGMCWGMFSRRGYLMAPRQMLERDRLLSCYHQGLKTHTGYKGGPTVILLQAHQPIQIKKQF
;
A
#
# COMPACT_ATOMS: atom_id res chain seq x y z
N MET A 1 4.29 37.65 18.49
CA MET A 1 4.08 36.19 18.37
C MET A 1 5.05 35.50 19.32
N ASP A 2 4.55 34.71 20.25
CA ASP A 2 5.39 34.00 21.23
C ASP A 2 5.78 32.63 20.65
N LEU A 3 7.01 32.53 20.17
CA LEU A 3 7.54 31.31 19.54
C LEU A 3 7.53 30.10 20.48
N SER A 4 7.67 30.33 21.79
CA SER A 4 7.69 29.25 22.79
C SER A 4 6.31 28.60 22.94
N LYS A 5 5.25 29.42 22.94
CA LYS A 5 3.86 28.96 22.98
C LYS A 5 3.48 28.21 21.70
N VAL A 6 3.92 28.71 20.53
CA VAL A 6 3.69 28.03 19.24
C VAL A 6 4.40 26.68 19.20
N ASP A 7 5.67 26.59 19.63
CA ASP A 7 6.41 25.33 19.70
C ASP A 7 5.73 24.32 20.64
N ALA A 8 5.31 24.75 21.84
CA ALA A 8 4.61 23.90 22.79
C ALA A 8 3.29 23.35 22.22
N GLU A 9 2.52 24.20 21.53
CA GLU A 9 1.27 23.79 20.89
C GLU A 9 1.51 22.77 19.76
N LEU A 10 2.50 23.03 18.89
CA LEU A 10 2.88 22.14 17.80
C LEU A 10 3.30 20.77 18.34
N ARG A 11 4.16 20.71 19.37
CA ARG A 11 4.58 19.46 20.00
C ARG A 11 3.41 18.67 20.57
N ARG A 12 2.45 19.34 21.20
CA ARG A 12 1.23 18.71 21.72
C ARG A 12 0.39 18.11 20.60
N LYS A 13 0.15 18.87 19.52
CA LYS A 13 -0.61 18.43 18.35
C LYS A 13 0.06 17.25 17.64
N THR A 14 1.36 17.33 17.40
CA THR A 14 2.15 16.24 16.80
C THR A 14 2.10 14.96 17.65
N ARG A 15 2.24 15.08 18.97
CA ARG A 15 2.16 13.92 19.88
C ARG A 15 0.78 13.26 19.83
N ALA A 16 -0.29 14.06 19.84
CA ALA A 16 -1.66 13.54 19.76
C ALA A 16 -1.91 12.83 18.43
N ALA A 17 -1.55 13.45 17.30
CA ALA A 17 -1.72 12.87 15.97
C ALA A 17 -0.90 11.58 15.77
N ALA A 18 0.33 11.54 16.32
CA ALA A 18 1.16 10.34 16.30
C ALA A 18 0.53 9.21 17.12
N ALA A 19 0.05 9.51 18.34
CA ALA A 19 -0.61 8.53 19.19
C ALA A 19 -1.89 7.95 18.54
N GLU A 20 -2.69 8.81 17.92
CA GLU A 20 -3.88 8.40 17.16
C GLU A 20 -3.51 7.49 15.98
N SER A 21 -2.51 7.89 15.19
CA SER A 21 -2.03 7.09 14.05
C SER A 21 -1.50 5.73 14.49
N PHE A 22 -0.74 5.68 15.58
CA PHE A 22 -0.25 4.42 16.14
C PHE A 22 -1.38 3.52 16.58
N SER A 23 -2.36 4.05 17.32
CA SER A 23 -3.52 3.29 17.77
C SER A 23 -4.30 2.72 16.59
N LYS A 24 -4.55 3.56 15.56
CA LYS A 24 -5.32 3.21 14.36
C LYS A 24 -4.76 2.00 13.63
N TYR A 25 -3.44 1.79 13.58
CA TYR A 25 -2.85 0.66 12.85
C TYR A 25 -2.42 -0.50 13.75
N ARG A 26 -1.94 -0.25 14.97
CA ARG A 26 -1.46 -1.33 15.86
C ARG A 26 -2.57 -2.14 16.52
N HIS A 27 -3.78 -1.61 16.57
CA HIS A 27 -4.93 -2.25 17.20
C HIS A 27 -6.08 -2.49 16.21
N ARG A 28 -5.76 -2.75 14.94
CA ARG A 28 -6.76 -3.06 13.93
C ARG A 28 -7.30 -4.47 14.10
N GLU A 29 -8.60 -4.59 13.86
CA GLU A 29 -9.25 -5.85 13.60
C GLU A 29 -9.31 -6.10 12.09
N GLU A 30 -9.54 -7.35 11.73
CA GLU A 30 -9.73 -7.71 10.34
C GLU A 30 -10.95 -6.99 9.75
N PRO A 31 -10.82 -6.30 8.60
CA PRO A 31 -11.94 -5.62 7.99
C PRO A 31 -12.97 -6.63 7.51
N ALA A 32 -14.26 -6.25 7.61
CA ALA A 32 -15.33 -7.03 7.01
C ALA A 32 -15.07 -7.30 5.51
N PRO A 33 -15.60 -8.38 4.93
CA PRO A 33 -15.55 -8.60 3.49
C PRO A 33 -16.13 -7.41 2.70
N PRO A 34 -15.63 -7.10 1.49
CA PRO A 34 -16.26 -6.08 0.67
C PRO A 34 -17.66 -6.55 0.24
N PRO A 35 -18.54 -5.60 -0.13
CA PRO A 35 -19.85 -5.94 -0.68
C PRO A 35 -19.74 -6.88 -1.90
N PRO A 36 -20.76 -7.73 -2.16
CA PRO A 36 -20.81 -8.54 -3.36
C PRO A 36 -20.72 -7.70 -4.65
N GLY A 37 -20.13 -8.29 -5.70
CA GLY A 37 -19.98 -7.66 -7.01
C GLY A 37 -18.53 -7.42 -7.39
N ALA A 38 -18.35 -6.62 -8.45
CA ALA A 38 -17.05 -6.21 -8.94
C ALA A 38 -17.01 -4.69 -9.17
N THR A 39 -15.99 -4.01 -8.65
CA THR A 39 -15.74 -2.59 -8.90
C THR A 39 -14.28 -2.34 -9.28
N VAL A 40 -14.07 -1.34 -10.11
CA VAL A 40 -12.74 -0.82 -10.46
C VAL A 40 -12.75 0.68 -10.21
N THR A 41 -11.88 1.14 -9.31
CA THR A 41 -11.73 2.55 -8.95
C THR A 41 -10.37 3.05 -9.40
N PHE A 42 -10.34 3.88 -10.46
CA PHE A 42 -9.11 4.48 -10.96
C PHE A 42 -8.65 5.63 -10.05
N LEU A 43 -7.43 5.53 -9.56
CA LEU A 43 -6.76 6.54 -8.73
C LEU A 43 -5.74 7.35 -9.54
N GLY A 44 -5.28 6.77 -10.65
CA GLY A 44 -4.56 7.42 -11.72
C GLY A 44 -4.67 6.63 -13.02
N THR A 45 -4.67 7.35 -14.14
CA THR A 45 -4.71 6.80 -15.49
C THR A 45 -3.54 7.27 -16.34
N GLY A 46 -2.63 8.04 -15.74
CA GLY A 46 -1.40 8.47 -16.37
C GLY A 46 -0.34 7.39 -16.33
N GLY A 47 0.50 7.41 -17.35
CA GLY A 47 1.74 6.66 -17.42
C GLY A 47 2.71 7.47 -18.27
N ASN A 48 4.01 7.26 -18.04
CA ASN A 48 5.17 8.05 -18.48
C ASN A 48 5.81 8.96 -17.39
N PRO A 49 7.09 9.35 -17.57
CA PRO A 49 7.78 10.23 -16.63
C PRO A 49 7.13 11.60 -16.43
N GLU A 50 6.54 12.19 -17.48
CA GLU A 50 5.90 13.50 -17.40
C GLU A 50 4.66 13.48 -16.49
N ALA A 51 3.87 12.41 -16.55
CA ALA A 51 2.73 12.16 -15.68
C ALA A 51 3.19 11.88 -14.24
N VAL A 52 4.32 11.19 -14.04
CA VAL A 52 4.92 11.03 -12.72
C VAL A 52 5.23 12.39 -12.08
N LEU A 53 5.85 13.30 -12.83
CA LEU A 53 6.26 14.61 -12.32
C LEU A 53 5.07 15.56 -12.14
N SER A 54 4.20 15.64 -13.14
CA SER A 54 3.06 16.57 -13.14
C SER A 54 1.89 16.09 -12.27
N GLN A 55 1.77 14.76 -12.08
CA GLN A 55 0.57 14.10 -11.56
C GLN A 55 -0.71 14.48 -12.32
N VAL A 56 -0.57 14.85 -13.60
CA VAL A 56 -1.65 15.23 -14.53
C VAL A 56 -1.37 14.60 -15.90
N PRO A 57 -2.00 13.47 -16.24
CA PRO A 57 -2.87 12.63 -15.39
C PRO A 57 -2.10 11.94 -14.25
N ARG A 58 -2.79 11.66 -13.14
CA ARG A 58 -2.23 10.99 -11.93
C ARG A 58 -1.73 9.58 -12.27
N THR A 59 -0.74 9.08 -11.54
CA THR A 59 -0.10 7.78 -11.78
C THR A 59 -0.33 6.77 -10.65
N ALA A 60 -1.44 6.88 -9.92
CA ALA A 60 -1.72 6.07 -8.74
C ALA A 60 -2.45 4.74 -9.04
N GLY A 61 -2.45 4.27 -10.29
CA GLY A 61 -3.09 2.99 -10.65
C GLY A 61 -4.58 2.91 -10.30
N PHE A 62 -5.04 1.75 -9.84
CA PHE A 62 -6.44 1.53 -9.49
C PHE A 62 -6.63 0.49 -8.39
N VAL A 63 -7.81 0.49 -7.77
CA VAL A 63 -8.24 -0.57 -6.85
C VAL A 63 -9.33 -1.41 -7.50
N LEU A 64 -9.12 -2.72 -7.51
CA LEU A 64 -10.07 -3.74 -7.95
C LEU A 64 -10.69 -4.40 -6.73
N VAL A 65 -12.02 -4.38 -6.66
CA VAL A 65 -12.77 -5.18 -5.69
C VAL A 65 -13.53 -6.24 -6.45
N VAL A 66 -13.30 -7.51 -6.16
CA VAL A 66 -13.98 -8.62 -6.86
C VAL A 66 -13.96 -9.88 -5.99
N ASN A 67 -15.06 -10.64 -5.96
CA ASN A 67 -15.15 -11.92 -5.25
C ASN A 67 -14.63 -11.88 -3.80
N GLY A 68 -14.96 -10.81 -3.08
CA GLY A 68 -14.51 -10.65 -1.70
C GLY A 68 -13.07 -10.16 -1.54
N LEU A 69 -12.33 -9.88 -2.61
CA LEU A 69 -10.94 -9.37 -2.56
C LEU A 69 -10.87 -7.87 -2.81
N ARG A 70 -9.93 -7.19 -2.15
CA ARG A 70 -9.52 -5.80 -2.43
C ARG A 70 -8.07 -5.76 -2.87
N LEU A 71 -7.83 -5.49 -4.14
CA LEU A 71 -6.49 -5.45 -4.75
C LEU A 71 -6.12 -4.04 -5.17
N TYR A 72 -4.97 -3.54 -4.72
CA TYR A 72 -4.38 -2.33 -5.28
C TYR A 72 -3.46 -2.73 -6.43
N VAL A 73 -3.78 -2.28 -7.64
CA VAL A 73 -3.03 -2.55 -8.87
C VAL A 73 -2.21 -1.32 -9.25
N ASP A 74 -0.90 -1.54 -9.41
CA ASP A 74 0.09 -0.56 -9.87
C ASP A 74 0.10 0.76 -9.07
N PRO A 75 0.34 0.72 -7.74
CA PRO A 75 0.45 1.93 -6.92
C PRO A 75 1.72 2.73 -7.26
N GLY A 76 1.62 3.64 -8.22
CA GLY A 76 2.66 4.63 -8.51
C GLY A 76 2.68 5.82 -7.55
N PRO A 77 3.42 6.89 -7.92
CA PRO A 77 3.52 8.11 -7.11
C PRO A 77 2.15 8.67 -6.72
N GLY A 78 2.01 9.08 -5.44
CA GLY A 78 0.77 9.63 -4.90
C GLY A 78 -0.27 8.59 -4.45
N ALA A 79 0.00 7.29 -4.58
CA ALA A 79 -0.94 6.20 -4.27
C ALA A 79 -1.70 6.33 -2.94
N VAL A 80 -0.99 6.67 -1.85
CA VAL A 80 -1.59 6.83 -0.50
C VAL A 80 -2.58 8.00 -0.47
N VAL A 81 -2.19 9.14 -1.02
CA VAL A 81 -3.03 10.34 -1.05
C VAL A 81 -4.27 10.10 -1.90
N ARG A 82 -4.11 9.49 -3.07
CA ARG A 82 -5.24 9.21 -3.97
C ARG A 82 -6.21 8.18 -3.40
N ALA A 83 -5.70 7.16 -2.71
CA ALA A 83 -6.54 6.22 -1.97
C ALA A 83 -7.35 6.93 -0.88
N GLN A 84 -6.71 7.80 -0.09
CA GLN A 84 -7.40 8.59 0.94
C GLN A 84 -8.48 9.51 0.34
N GLU A 85 -8.19 10.22 -0.74
CA GLU A 85 -9.17 11.06 -1.46
C GLU A 85 -10.37 10.26 -1.96
N ALA A 86 -10.16 9.01 -2.37
CA ALA A 86 -11.20 8.09 -2.82
C ALA A 86 -11.90 7.32 -1.70
N GLY A 87 -11.58 7.59 -0.42
CA GLY A 87 -12.16 6.88 0.72
C GLY A 87 -11.73 5.41 0.84
N ILE A 88 -10.59 5.04 0.23
CA ILE A 88 -10.05 3.69 0.27
C ILE A 88 -9.16 3.52 1.51
N ASP A 89 -9.51 2.53 2.32
CA ASP A 89 -8.70 2.13 3.47
C ASP A 89 -7.61 1.15 3.06
N LEU A 90 -6.36 1.61 3.07
CA LEU A 90 -5.20 0.78 2.74
C LEU A 90 -5.05 -0.41 3.71
N GLY A 91 -5.47 -0.26 4.96
CA GLY A 91 -5.42 -1.35 5.94
C GLY A 91 -6.46 -2.44 5.70
N ALA A 92 -7.37 -2.25 4.74
CA ALA A 92 -8.33 -3.26 4.34
C ALA A 92 -7.94 -4.06 3.09
N LEU A 93 -6.81 -3.71 2.46
CA LEU A 93 -6.33 -4.40 1.26
C LEU A 93 -6.01 -5.86 1.55
N ASP A 94 -6.36 -6.71 0.59
CA ASP A 94 -6.04 -8.14 0.60
C ASP A 94 -4.78 -8.43 -0.22
N GLY A 95 -4.42 -7.54 -1.15
CA GLY A 95 -3.20 -7.68 -1.91
C GLY A 95 -2.84 -6.45 -2.73
N ILE A 96 -1.60 -6.45 -3.19
CA ILE A 96 -1.01 -5.46 -4.07
C ILE A 96 -0.46 -6.22 -5.27
N PHE A 97 -0.82 -5.76 -6.46
CA PHE A 97 -0.29 -6.26 -7.72
C PHE A 97 0.54 -5.18 -8.37
N ILE A 98 1.74 -5.52 -8.81
CA ILE A 98 2.62 -4.64 -9.57
C ILE A 98 2.96 -5.33 -10.88
N SER A 99 2.61 -4.70 -11.99
CA SER A 99 2.80 -5.25 -13.33
C SER A 99 4.28 -5.29 -13.72
N HIS A 100 5.02 -4.20 -13.51
CA HIS A 100 6.44 -4.06 -13.87
C HIS A 100 7.13 -2.90 -13.14
N GLY A 101 8.45 -2.77 -13.36
CA GLY A 101 9.34 -1.85 -12.63
C GLY A 101 9.46 -0.43 -13.18
N HIS A 102 8.49 0.09 -13.93
CA HIS A 102 8.48 1.53 -14.26
C HIS A 102 7.90 2.34 -13.10
N LEU A 103 8.47 3.53 -12.87
CA LEU A 103 8.27 4.31 -11.64
C LEU A 103 6.78 4.65 -11.40
N ASP A 104 6.04 4.92 -12.46
CA ASP A 104 4.59 5.16 -12.49
C ASP A 104 3.74 3.99 -12.01
N HIS A 105 4.30 2.79 -11.86
CA HIS A 105 3.55 1.60 -11.43
C HIS A 105 3.88 1.12 -10.01
N TYR A 106 4.97 1.58 -9.39
CA TYR A 106 5.40 1.03 -8.09
C TYR A 106 5.91 2.03 -7.06
N ALA A 107 6.17 3.29 -7.41
CA ALA A 107 6.84 4.20 -6.47
C ALA A 107 6.04 4.47 -5.17
N GLY A 108 4.73 4.21 -5.17
CA GLY A 108 3.87 4.28 -3.99
C GLY A 108 3.70 2.95 -3.25
N ALA A 109 4.20 1.84 -3.82
CA ALA A 109 3.91 0.49 -3.34
C ALA A 109 4.38 0.23 -1.91
N GLU A 110 5.57 0.68 -1.52
CA GLU A 110 6.11 0.43 -0.18
C GLU A 110 5.20 1.02 0.91
N ALA A 111 4.71 2.25 0.73
CA ALA A 111 3.77 2.87 1.66
C ALA A 111 2.40 2.19 1.67
N VAL A 112 1.95 1.69 0.51
CA VAL A 112 0.71 0.89 0.42
C VAL A 112 0.88 -0.47 1.11
N ILE A 113 2.06 -1.09 1.01
CA ILE A 113 2.42 -2.32 1.74
C ILE A 113 2.37 -2.07 3.25
N GLU A 114 2.96 -0.97 3.74
CA GLU A 114 2.85 -0.63 5.17
C GLU A 114 1.40 -0.46 5.60
N GLY A 115 0.57 0.23 4.81
CA GLY A 115 -0.86 0.35 5.07
C GLY A 115 -1.55 -1.01 5.18
N MET A 116 -1.34 -1.88 4.19
CA MET A 116 -1.89 -3.23 4.13
C MET A 116 -1.42 -4.10 5.30
N CYS A 117 -0.14 -4.04 5.66
CA CYS A 117 0.47 -4.82 6.75
C CYS A 117 0.36 -4.12 8.12
N TRP A 118 -0.49 -3.10 8.22
CA TRP A 118 -0.77 -2.33 9.44
C TRP A 118 0.50 -1.78 10.08
N GLY A 119 1.27 -1.01 9.33
CA GLY A 119 2.58 -0.48 9.73
C GLY A 119 3.63 -1.58 9.90
N MET A 120 3.51 -2.69 9.16
CA MET A 120 4.39 -3.87 9.25
C MET A 120 4.36 -4.57 10.63
N PHE A 121 3.28 -4.37 11.40
CA PHE A 121 3.04 -5.08 12.67
C PHE A 121 2.29 -6.40 12.48
N SER A 122 1.66 -6.61 11.32
CA SER A 122 0.90 -7.83 11.00
C SER A 122 1.39 -8.50 9.71
N ARG A 123 1.50 -9.84 9.72
CA ARG A 123 1.75 -10.62 8.49
C ARG A 123 0.43 -10.81 7.77
N ARG A 124 0.17 -9.98 6.78
CA ARG A 124 -1.07 -10.04 6.02
C ARG A 124 -0.94 -9.55 4.60
N GLY A 125 -1.90 -10.00 3.79
CA GLY A 125 -2.03 -9.63 2.39
C GLY A 125 -0.97 -10.25 1.49
N TYR A 126 -1.16 -10.06 0.19
CA TYR A 126 -0.29 -10.60 -0.85
C TYR A 126 0.45 -9.49 -1.58
N LEU A 127 1.72 -9.72 -1.91
CA LEU A 127 2.49 -8.89 -2.85
C LEU A 127 2.76 -9.72 -4.11
N MET A 128 2.10 -9.36 -5.20
CA MET A 128 2.25 -10.01 -6.51
C MET A 128 3.11 -9.11 -7.40
N ALA A 129 4.33 -9.53 -7.72
CA ALA A 129 5.27 -8.72 -8.50
C ALA A 129 6.25 -9.58 -9.32
N PRO A 130 6.88 -9.03 -10.39
CA PRO A 130 7.87 -9.76 -11.17
C PRO A 130 9.12 -10.08 -10.34
N ARG A 131 9.67 -11.29 -10.54
CA ARG A 131 10.95 -11.68 -9.93
C ARG A 131 12.06 -10.67 -10.19
N GLN A 132 12.16 -10.18 -11.43
CA GLN A 132 13.20 -9.25 -11.84
C GLN A 132 13.19 -7.98 -10.98
N MET A 133 12.01 -7.39 -10.78
CA MET A 133 11.82 -6.19 -9.98
C MET A 133 12.27 -6.38 -8.52
N LEU A 134 11.98 -7.53 -7.92
CA LEU A 134 12.28 -7.80 -6.52
C LEU A 134 13.73 -8.22 -6.27
N GLU A 135 14.26 -9.11 -7.10
CA GLU A 135 15.53 -9.80 -6.85
C GLU A 135 16.70 -9.15 -7.59
N ARG A 136 16.51 -8.80 -8.88
CA ARG A 136 17.57 -8.24 -9.74
C ARG A 136 17.68 -6.75 -9.54
N ASP A 137 16.58 -6.03 -9.76
CA ASP A 137 16.56 -4.57 -9.79
C ASP A 137 16.37 -3.98 -8.38
N ARG A 138 15.88 -4.79 -7.44
CA ARG A 138 15.71 -4.44 -6.01
C ARG A 138 14.88 -3.16 -5.81
N LEU A 139 13.82 -3.01 -6.61
CA LEU A 139 12.98 -1.82 -6.59
C LEU A 139 12.11 -1.70 -5.33
N LEU A 140 11.90 -2.81 -4.62
CA LEU A 140 11.30 -2.83 -3.27
C LEU A 140 12.31 -3.39 -2.28
N SER A 141 12.39 -2.79 -1.10
CA SER A 141 13.27 -3.24 -0.04
C SER A 141 12.91 -4.63 0.49
N CYS A 142 13.90 -5.36 0.99
CA CYS A 142 13.67 -6.65 1.66
C CYS A 142 12.76 -6.52 2.91
N TYR A 143 12.68 -5.32 3.50
CA TYR A 143 11.78 -5.02 4.61
C TYR A 143 10.32 -5.07 4.15
N HIS A 144 9.95 -4.34 3.09
CA HIS A 144 8.60 -4.35 2.54
C HIS A 144 8.24 -5.69 1.85
N GLN A 145 9.22 -6.53 1.52
CA GLN A 145 9.01 -7.92 1.10
C GLN A 145 8.78 -8.90 2.29
N GLY A 146 8.90 -8.44 3.54
CA GLY A 146 8.73 -9.27 4.74
C GLY A 146 9.89 -10.22 5.06
N LEU A 147 11.05 -10.05 4.41
CA LEU A 147 12.23 -10.92 4.50
C LEU A 147 13.21 -10.53 5.62
N LYS A 148 13.26 -9.25 6.01
CA LYS A 148 14.15 -8.72 7.06
C LYS A 148 13.34 -8.08 8.19
N THR A 149 12.74 -8.89 9.05
CA THR A 149 12.00 -8.41 10.21
C THR A 149 12.96 -8.04 11.35
N HIS A 150 13.01 -6.75 11.69
CA HIS A 150 13.70 -6.27 12.90
C HIS A 150 12.81 -6.46 14.14
N THR A 151 13.39 -6.48 15.34
CA THR A 151 12.65 -6.63 16.60
C THR A 151 11.51 -5.61 16.70
N GLY A 152 10.25 -6.09 16.68
CA GLY A 152 9.04 -5.28 16.77
C GLY A 152 8.18 -5.24 15.49
N TYR A 153 8.80 -5.32 14.30
CA TYR A 153 8.12 -5.32 13.00
C TYR A 153 8.13 -6.73 12.42
N LYS A 154 7.22 -7.57 12.93
CA LYS A 154 7.11 -8.99 12.57
C LYS A 154 6.34 -9.22 11.27
N GLY A 155 5.69 -8.17 10.74
CA GLY A 155 4.70 -8.21 9.67
C GLY A 155 5.23 -7.84 8.30
N GLY A 156 4.57 -8.36 7.26
CA GLY A 156 4.88 -8.18 5.84
C GLY A 156 4.00 -9.11 4.99
N PRO A 157 3.91 -8.87 3.68
CA PRO A 157 3.02 -9.64 2.81
C PRO A 157 3.56 -11.05 2.52
N THR A 158 2.68 -11.93 2.06
CA THR A 158 3.10 -13.14 1.33
C THR A 158 3.45 -12.74 -0.10
N VAL A 159 4.71 -12.93 -0.49
CA VAL A 159 5.18 -12.62 -1.85
C VAL A 159 4.80 -13.75 -2.81
N ILE A 160 4.20 -13.39 -3.94
CA ILE A 160 3.89 -14.28 -5.06
C ILE A 160 4.58 -13.71 -6.30
N LEU A 161 5.45 -14.51 -6.93
CA LEU A 161 6.17 -14.08 -8.12
C LEU A 161 5.31 -14.28 -9.37
N LEU A 162 5.20 -13.24 -10.19
CA LEU A 162 4.48 -13.31 -11.47
C LEU A 162 5.22 -14.22 -12.45
N GLN A 163 4.46 -15.09 -13.12
CA GLN A 163 4.95 -16.01 -14.15
C GLN A 163 3.97 -16.05 -15.32
N ALA A 164 4.49 -16.03 -16.55
CA ALA A 164 3.67 -16.12 -17.75
C ALA A 164 2.87 -17.43 -17.78
N HIS A 165 1.59 -17.35 -18.13
CA HIS A 165 0.66 -18.48 -18.26
C HIS A 165 0.43 -19.30 -16.97
N GLN A 166 0.88 -18.81 -15.80
CA GLN A 166 0.62 -19.46 -14.52
C GLN A 166 -0.45 -18.68 -13.74
N PRO A 167 -1.59 -19.31 -13.43
CA PRO A 167 -2.64 -18.65 -12.66
C PRO A 167 -2.20 -18.46 -11.20
N ILE A 168 -2.55 -17.31 -10.62
CA ILE A 168 -2.34 -17.03 -9.20
C ILE A 168 -3.59 -17.40 -8.43
N GLN A 169 -3.45 -18.32 -7.47
CA GLN A 169 -4.54 -18.73 -6.58
C GLN A 169 -4.46 -17.93 -5.29
N ILE A 170 -5.33 -16.94 -5.14
CA ILE A 170 -5.44 -16.13 -3.91
C ILE A 170 -6.47 -16.81 -3.00
N LYS A 171 -6.00 -17.45 -1.92
CA LYS A 171 -6.88 -18.01 -0.90
C LYS A 171 -7.12 -16.96 0.19
N LYS A 172 -8.37 -16.57 0.42
CA LYS A 172 -8.73 -15.98 1.70
C LYS A 172 -8.74 -17.09 2.75
N GLN A 173 -7.91 -16.95 3.78
CA GLN A 173 -8.16 -17.67 5.02
C GLN A 173 -9.40 -16.99 5.61
N PHE A 174 -10.54 -17.67 5.54
CA PHE A 174 -11.77 -17.27 6.23
C PHE A 174 -11.65 -17.60 7.72
#